data_AF-A0A419A2W9-F1
#
_entry.id   AF-A0A419A2W9-F1
#
_cell.length_a   1.000
_cell.length_b   1.000
_cell.length_c   1.000
_cell.angle_alpha   90.00
_cell.angle_beta   90.00
_cell.angle_gamma   90.00
#
_symmetry.space_group_name_H-M   'P 1'
#
loop_
_entity.id
_entity.type
_entity.pdbx_description
1 polymer ?
#
loop_
_entity_poly.entity_id
_entity_poly.type
_entity_poly.pdbx_seq_one_letter_code
_entity_poly.pdbx_strand_id
1 'polypeptide(L)'
;MTPARLLLSTAILAAATGAASAETLRMALKAEHPSVDPHFSRTSPGQNTASHIFEGLAGIDETLQPVPLLAESWENVDPTTWRIRLRDGVTFHDGSTLDAQDVITTFERIPNVANSPARSKATSLPSPPLRPRTI
;
A
#
# COMPACT_ATOMS: atom_id res chain seq x y z
N MET A 1 27.36 -35.04 -48.84
CA MET A 1 26.26 -35.77 -48.17
C MET A 1 26.31 -35.43 -46.69
N THR A 2 25.30 -34.69 -46.21
CA THR A 2 24.76 -34.51 -44.83
C THR A 2 25.63 -34.86 -43.60
N PRO A 3 25.56 -34.07 -42.50
CA PRO A 3 24.31 -34.05 -41.72
C PRO A 3 23.85 -32.70 -41.14
N ALA A 4 22.58 -32.42 -41.42
CA ALA A 4 21.69 -31.63 -40.60
C ALA A 4 21.27 -32.45 -39.37
N ARG A 5 21.78 -32.12 -38.18
CA ARG A 5 21.30 -32.64 -36.89
C ARG A 5 21.68 -31.69 -35.76
N LEU A 6 20.98 -30.56 -35.60
CA LEU A 6 21.04 -29.79 -34.34
C LEU A 6 19.90 -28.78 -34.19
N LEU A 7 18.63 -29.20 -34.31
CA LEU A 7 17.49 -28.28 -34.10
C LEU A 7 16.33 -28.93 -33.33
N LEU A 8 16.61 -29.78 -32.34
CA LEU A 8 15.54 -30.44 -31.58
C LEU A 8 15.82 -30.57 -30.08
N SER A 9 16.30 -29.51 -29.43
CA SER A 9 16.53 -29.54 -27.96
C SER A 9 16.05 -28.31 -27.18
N THR A 10 15.52 -27.27 -27.84
CA THR A 10 15.07 -26.04 -27.15
C THR A 10 13.56 -25.98 -26.87
N ALA A 11 12.76 -26.95 -27.34
CA ALA A 11 11.29 -26.89 -27.22
C ALA A 11 10.71 -27.45 -25.90
N ILE A 12 11.51 -28.12 -25.06
CA ILE A 12 10.98 -28.82 -23.87
C ILE A 12 11.00 -27.95 -22.60
N LEU A 13 11.78 -26.86 -22.55
CA LEU A 13 11.87 -26.04 -21.34
C LEU A 13 10.70 -25.06 -21.14
N ALA A 14 9.85 -24.87 -22.15
CA ALA A 14 8.69 -23.96 -22.07
C ALA A 14 7.43 -24.58 -21.43
N ALA A 15 7.42 -25.90 -21.14
CA ALA A 15 6.23 -26.60 -20.66
C ALA A 15 6.17 -26.81 -19.13
N ALA A 16 7.16 -26.33 -18.37
CA ALA A 16 7.28 -26.62 -16.93
C ALA A 16 6.86 -25.46 -15.99
N THR A 17 6.43 -24.32 -16.51
CA THR A 17 5.74 -23.30 -15.69
C THR A 17 4.32 -23.80 -15.42
N GLY A 18 4.14 -24.63 -14.40
CA GLY A 18 2.82 -25.03 -13.91
C GLY A 18 1.99 -23.78 -13.66
N ALA A 19 0.77 -23.75 -14.22
CA ALA A 19 -0.17 -22.68 -13.94
C ALA A 19 -0.43 -22.64 -12.42
N ALA A 20 -0.07 -21.53 -11.78
CA ALA A 20 -0.40 -21.31 -10.38
C ALA A 20 -1.94 -21.38 -10.24
N SER A 21 -2.45 -22.39 -9.55
CA SER A 21 -3.86 -22.46 -9.21
C SER A 21 -4.13 -21.47 -8.09
N ALA A 22 -5.28 -20.79 -8.13
CA ALA A 22 -5.71 -19.95 -7.02
C ALA A 22 -5.87 -20.82 -5.76
N GLU A 23 -5.08 -20.56 -4.72
CA GLU A 23 -5.16 -21.24 -3.45
C GLU A 23 -5.99 -20.43 -2.45
N THR A 24 -6.86 -21.11 -1.71
CA THR A 24 -7.62 -20.46 -0.63
C THR A 24 -6.85 -20.56 0.68
N LEU A 25 -6.36 -19.42 1.17
CA LEU A 25 -5.79 -19.32 2.52
C LEU A 25 -6.91 -19.05 3.54
N ARG A 26 -6.99 -19.86 4.60
CA ARG A 26 -7.90 -19.64 5.73
C ARG A 26 -7.10 -19.25 6.97
N MET A 27 -7.39 -18.08 7.52
CA MET A 27 -6.69 -17.53 8.69
C MET A 27 -7.67 -17.31 9.83
N ALA A 28 -7.29 -17.72 11.05
CA ALA A 28 -8.06 -17.42 12.25
C ALA A 28 -7.75 -16.00 12.73
N LEU A 29 -8.79 -15.27 13.14
CA LEU A 29 -8.65 -13.98 13.81
C LEU A 29 -8.77 -14.15 15.32
N LYS A 30 -7.97 -13.40 16.08
CA LYS A 30 -8.00 -13.44 17.55
C LYS A 30 -9.34 -12.94 18.13
N ALA A 31 -9.98 -12.00 17.45
CA ALA A 31 -11.28 -11.43 17.79
C ALA A 31 -11.87 -10.73 16.57
N GLU A 32 -13.18 -10.48 16.60
CA GLU A 32 -13.86 -9.64 15.62
C GLU A 32 -13.38 -8.17 15.74
N HIS A 33 -13.16 -7.52 14.60
CA HIS A 33 -12.85 -6.09 14.57
C HIS A 33 -14.15 -5.27 14.47
N PRO A 34 -14.23 -4.09 15.10
CA PRO A 34 -15.47 -3.31 15.14
C PRO A 34 -15.79 -2.56 13.83
N SER A 35 -14.83 -2.48 12.90
CA SER A 35 -14.99 -1.83 11.60
C SER A 35 -13.86 -2.22 10.65
N VAL A 36 -14.16 -2.25 9.34
CA VAL A 36 -13.17 -2.41 8.25
C VAL A 36 -12.48 -1.09 7.88
N ASP A 37 -12.95 0.05 8.38
CA ASP A 37 -12.31 1.35 8.17
C ASP A 37 -10.97 1.42 8.93
N PRO A 38 -9.83 1.57 8.23
CA PRO A 38 -8.51 1.54 8.84
C PRO A 38 -8.28 2.70 9.82
N HIS A 39 -9.08 3.76 9.74
CA HIS A 39 -8.98 4.92 10.64
C HIS A 39 -9.94 4.85 11.83
N PHE A 40 -10.83 3.86 11.91
CA PHE A 40 -11.86 3.82 12.95
C PHE A 40 -11.34 3.30 14.29
N SER A 41 -10.55 2.23 14.30
CA SER A 41 -10.01 1.64 15.54
C SER A 41 -8.58 1.15 15.36
N ARG A 42 -7.80 1.08 16.44
CA ARG A 42 -6.39 0.62 16.43
C ARG A 42 -6.23 -0.77 17.06
N THR A 43 -7.18 -1.67 16.80
CA THR A 43 -7.11 -3.06 17.29
C THR A 43 -6.20 -3.88 16.39
N SER A 44 -5.42 -4.82 16.95
CA SER A 44 -4.52 -5.66 16.14
C SER A 44 -5.25 -6.48 15.07
N PRO A 45 -6.41 -7.12 15.33
CA PRO A 45 -7.16 -7.81 14.28
C PRO A 45 -7.61 -6.88 13.15
N GLY A 46 -8.06 -5.66 13.47
CA GLY A 46 -8.46 -4.67 12.47
C GLY A 46 -7.28 -4.19 11.63
N GLN A 47 -6.12 -3.95 12.25
CA GLN A 47 -4.89 -3.59 11.54
C GLN A 47 -4.40 -4.72 10.62
N ASN A 48 -4.47 -5.97 11.06
CA ASN A 48 -4.14 -7.13 10.23
C ASN A 48 -5.06 -7.22 9.02
N THR A 49 -6.39 -7.10 9.22
CA THR A 49 -7.33 -7.06 8.10
C THR A 49 -7.05 -5.90 7.15
N ALA A 50 -6.79 -4.70 7.68
CA ALA A 50 -6.47 -3.53 6.87
C ALA A 50 -5.20 -3.72 6.03
N SER A 51 -4.17 -4.40 6.54
CA SER A 51 -2.93 -4.67 5.79
C SER A 51 -3.11 -5.55 4.55
N HIS A 52 -4.24 -6.24 4.44
CA HIS A 52 -4.59 -7.04 3.26
C HIS A 52 -5.42 -6.27 2.23
N ILE A 53 -5.94 -5.08 2.57
CA ILE A 53 -6.87 -4.31 1.73
C ILE A 53 -6.27 -2.95 1.35
N PHE A 54 -5.50 -2.33 2.23
CA PHE A 54 -4.97 -0.98 2.07
C PHE A 54 -3.44 -1.00 2.12
N GLU A 55 -2.81 -0.19 1.28
CA GLU A 55 -1.36 0.05 1.28
C GLU A 55 -1.06 1.45 1.81
N GLY A 56 -0.02 1.59 2.63
CA GLY A 56 0.46 2.89 3.14
C GLY A 56 1.51 3.53 2.24
N LEU A 57 1.94 4.76 2.57
CA LEU A 57 3.06 5.41 1.88
C LEU A 57 4.38 4.68 2.13
N ALA A 58 4.60 4.22 3.36
CA ALA A 58 5.78 3.47 3.76
C ALA A 58 5.37 2.28 4.66
N GLY A 59 6.18 1.24 4.62
CA GLY A 59 6.06 0.05 5.47
C GLY A 59 7.22 -0.03 6.46
N ILE A 60 7.22 -1.08 7.27
CA ILE A 60 8.33 -1.42 8.16
C ILE A 60 8.73 -2.86 7.84
N ASP A 61 10.02 -3.11 7.62
CA ASP A 61 10.54 -4.45 7.36
C ASP A 61 10.84 -5.25 8.63
N GLU A 62 11.33 -6.47 8.46
CA GLU A 62 11.71 -7.38 9.56
C GLU A 62 12.83 -6.83 10.45
N THR A 63 13.61 -5.86 9.94
CA THR A 63 14.68 -5.17 10.66
C THR A 63 14.22 -3.84 11.29
N LEU A 64 12.91 -3.61 11.29
CA LEU A 64 12.25 -2.41 11.79
C LEU A 64 12.67 -1.13 11.05
N GLN A 65 13.11 -1.26 9.80
CA GLN A 65 13.47 -0.11 8.98
C GLN A 65 12.29 0.32 8.09
N PRO A 66 12.11 1.63 7.86
CA PRO A 66 11.11 2.12 6.94
C PRO A 66 11.47 1.71 5.51
N VAL A 67 10.50 1.13 4.80
CA VAL A 67 10.65 0.68 3.41
C VAL A 67 9.60 1.32 2.49
N PRO A 68 9.95 1.58 1.21
CA PRO A 68 9.01 2.10 0.22
C PRO A 68 7.78 1.20 0.02
N LEU A 69 6.61 1.83 -0.07
CA LEU A 69 5.36 1.20 -0.52
C LEU A 69 4.75 2.06 -1.66
N LEU A 70 3.68 2.82 -1.38
CA LEU A 70 3.10 3.76 -2.35
C LEU A 70 4.02 4.97 -2.60
N ALA A 71 4.85 5.35 -1.64
CA ALA A 71 5.90 6.33 -1.86
C ALA A 71 7.15 5.64 -2.40
N GLU A 72 7.56 5.96 -3.64
CA GLU A 72 8.80 5.44 -4.22
C GLU A 72 10.04 6.10 -3.62
N SER A 73 9.92 7.34 -3.15
CA SER A 73 10.95 8.04 -2.41
C SER A 73 10.37 9.15 -1.54
N TRP A 74 11.12 9.53 -0.50
CA TRP A 74 10.84 10.70 0.32
C TRP A 74 12.13 11.38 0.73
N GLU A 75 12.07 12.70 0.89
CA GLU A 75 13.19 13.51 1.35
C GLU A 75 12.70 14.60 2.29
N ASN A 76 13.54 14.95 3.27
CA ASN A 76 13.29 16.07 4.15
C ASN A 76 13.77 17.36 3.45
N VAL A 77 12.85 18.28 3.19
CA VAL A 77 13.16 19.57 2.56
C VAL A 77 13.64 20.57 3.61
N ASP A 78 13.04 20.50 4.80
CA ASP A 78 13.38 21.26 6.00
C ASP A 78 12.87 20.48 7.24
N PRO A 79 13.20 20.87 8.49
CA PRO A 79 12.86 20.09 9.69
C PRO A 79 11.38 19.70 9.86
N THR A 80 10.47 20.36 9.17
CA THR A 80 9.01 20.15 9.26
C THR A 80 8.36 19.75 7.93
N THR A 81 9.09 19.80 6.82
CA THR A 81 8.54 19.55 5.48
C THR A 81 9.19 18.33 4.86
N TRP A 82 8.35 17.40 4.44
CA TRP A 82 8.74 16.24 3.65
C TRP A 82 8.21 16.37 2.22
N ARG A 83 9.03 15.99 1.24
CA ARG A 83 8.60 15.79 -0.13
C ARG A 83 8.51 14.29 -0.37
N ILE A 84 7.35 13.84 -0.80
CA ILE A 84 7.05 12.43 -1.08
C ILE A 84 6.78 12.31 -2.58
N ARG A 85 7.39 11.32 -3.21
CA ARG A 85 7.16 10.95 -4.61
C ARG A 85 6.37 9.65 -4.65
N LEU A 86 5.20 9.68 -5.27
CA LEU A 86 4.31 8.53 -5.37
C LEU A 86 4.74 7.61 -6.51
N ARG A 87 4.51 6.30 -6.34
CA ARG A 87 4.72 5.29 -7.37
C ARG A 87 3.74 5.49 -8.52
N ASP A 88 4.25 5.49 -9.74
CA ASP A 88 3.43 5.61 -10.95
C ASP A 88 2.58 4.36 -11.21
N GLY A 89 1.42 4.55 -11.86
CA GLY A 89 0.58 3.47 -12.36
C GLY A 89 -0.19 2.69 -11.30
N VAL A 90 -0.28 3.20 -10.07
CA VAL A 90 -1.08 2.58 -9.01
C VAL A 90 -2.57 2.83 -9.25
N THR A 91 -3.38 1.77 -9.15
CA THR A 91 -4.84 1.84 -9.29
C THR A 91 -5.54 1.25 -8.08
N PHE A 92 -6.70 1.80 -7.74
CA PHE A 92 -7.62 1.19 -6.78
C PHE A 92 -8.35 -0.01 -7.39
N HIS A 93 -9.04 -0.77 -6.54
CA HIS A 93 -9.79 -1.96 -6.96
C HIS A 93 -10.94 -1.67 -7.94
N ASP A 94 -11.40 -0.43 -8.04
CA ASP A 94 -12.42 0.02 -9.00
C ASP A 94 -11.83 0.49 -10.35
N GLY A 95 -10.49 0.50 -10.47
CA GLY A 95 -9.75 0.92 -11.66
C GLY A 95 -9.40 2.41 -11.71
N SER A 96 -9.82 3.23 -10.73
CA SER A 96 -9.36 4.62 -10.63
C SER A 96 -7.86 4.68 -10.31
N THR A 97 -7.17 5.72 -10.81
CA THR A 97 -5.73 5.91 -10.56
C THR A 97 -5.51 6.67 -9.26
N LEU A 98 -4.51 6.26 -8.49
CA LEU A 98 -4.07 6.96 -7.29
C LEU A 98 -3.36 8.27 -7.66
N ASP A 99 -3.74 9.37 -7.03
CA ASP A 99 -3.00 10.63 -7.09
C ASP A 99 -2.68 11.22 -5.70
N ALA A 100 -2.01 12.38 -5.70
CA ALA A 100 -1.65 13.06 -4.45
C ALA A 100 -2.87 13.59 -3.67
N GLN A 101 -3.98 13.90 -4.33
CA GLN A 101 -5.20 14.40 -3.70
C GLN A 101 -5.88 13.32 -2.88
N ASP A 102 -5.82 12.05 -3.30
CA ASP A 102 -6.32 10.92 -2.53
C ASP A 102 -5.58 10.77 -1.20
N VAL A 103 -4.25 10.92 -1.24
CA VAL A 103 -3.39 10.88 -0.06
C VAL A 103 -3.73 12.04 0.88
N ILE A 104 -3.84 13.26 0.34
CA ILE A 104 -4.22 14.46 1.11
C ILE A 104 -5.57 14.26 1.80
N THR A 105 -6.58 13.85 1.04
CA THR A 105 -7.94 13.61 1.54
C THR A 105 -7.95 12.57 2.65
N THR A 106 -7.12 11.53 2.52
CA THR A 106 -6.93 10.51 3.54
C THR A 106 -6.39 11.10 4.84
N PHE A 107 -5.34 11.92 4.79
CA PHE A 107 -4.78 12.56 5.98
C PHE A 107 -5.75 13.55 6.63
N GLU A 108 -6.50 14.32 5.84
CA GLU A 108 -7.53 15.24 6.33
C GLU A 108 -8.69 14.51 7.03
N ARG A 109 -8.97 13.27 6.63
CA ARG A 109 -10.02 12.45 7.24
C ARG A 109 -9.65 11.90 8.61
N ILE A 110 -8.38 11.57 8.87
CA ILE A 110 -7.92 10.94 10.12
C ILE A 110 -8.45 11.63 11.39
N PRO A 111 -8.32 12.96 11.57
CA PRO A 111 -8.85 13.62 12.77
C PRO A 111 -10.39 13.69 12.80
N ASN A 112 -11.06 13.45 11.67
CA ASN A 112 -12.47 13.70 11.44
C ASN A 112 -13.34 12.44 11.40
N VAL A 113 -12.80 11.26 11.69
CA VAL A 113 -13.58 10.01 11.75
C VAL A 113 -14.63 10.08 12.87
N ALA A 114 -15.91 10.03 12.51
CA ALA A 114 -17.02 10.13 13.47
C ALA A 114 -17.09 8.88 14.36
N ASN A 115 -17.38 9.08 15.65
CA ASN A 115 -17.57 8.01 16.65
C ASN A 115 -16.39 7.02 16.78
N SER A 116 -15.21 7.34 16.24
CA SER A 116 -14.03 6.50 16.36
C SER A 116 -13.56 6.44 17.82
N PRO A 117 -13.41 5.24 18.41
CA PRO A 117 -12.79 5.08 19.72
C PRO A 117 -11.29 5.43 19.71
N ALA A 118 -10.67 5.48 18.54
CA ALA A 118 -9.26 5.85 18.35
C ALA A 118 -9.04 7.36 18.15
N ARG A 119 -10.10 8.17 18.09
CA ARG A 119 -9.98 9.63 17.98
C ARG A 119 -9.33 10.18 19.25
N SER A 120 -8.09 10.64 19.15
CA SER A 120 -7.46 11.44 20.19
C SER A 120 -8.10 12.84 20.19
N LYS A 121 -8.30 13.45 21.37
CA LYS A 121 -8.76 14.86 21.49
C LYS A 121 -7.73 15.90 21.02
N ALA A 122 -6.65 15.47 20.35
CA ALA A 122 -5.59 16.34 19.86
C ALA A 122 -6.01 16.95 18.52
N THR A 123 -6.96 17.87 18.53
CA THR A 123 -7.35 18.64 17.35
C THR A 123 -6.79 20.05 17.44
N SER A 124 -6.22 20.49 16.32
CA SER A 124 -5.76 21.83 15.92
C SER A 124 -4.26 22.13 16.02
N LEU A 125 -3.42 21.33 15.35
CA LEU A 125 -2.29 21.94 14.66
C LEU A 125 -2.81 22.47 13.32
N PRO A 126 -2.59 23.74 12.97
CA PRO A 126 -2.99 24.28 11.68
C PRO A 126 -2.29 23.49 10.57
N SER A 127 -3.06 22.97 9.62
CA SER A 127 -2.51 22.34 8.42
C SER A 127 -1.62 23.36 7.70
N PRO A 128 -0.33 23.08 7.46
CA PRO A 128 0.47 23.94 6.59
C PRO A 128 -0.18 23.95 5.20
N PRO A 129 -0.12 25.08 4.47
CA PRO A 129 -0.68 25.17 3.14
C PRO A 129 0.01 24.13 2.24
N LEU A 130 -0.78 23.14 1.80
CA LEU A 130 -0.35 22.18 0.79
C LEU A 130 -0.11 22.97 -0.50
N ARG A 131 1.13 22.97 -0.98
CA ARG A 131 1.46 23.60 -2.26
C ARG A 131 1.24 22.58 -3.37
N PRO A 132 0.16 22.68 -4.17
CA PRO A 132 0.09 21.91 -5.40
C PRO A 132 1.26 22.36 -6.30
N ARG A 133 1.99 21.40 -6.84
CA ARG A 133 3.09 21.69 -7.74
C ARG A 133 2.49 22.20 -9.06
N THR A 134 2.73 23.47 -9.38
CA THR A 134 2.80 23.89 -10.78
C THR A 134 3.95 23.13 -11.41
N ILE A 135 3.63 22.44 -12.52
CA ILE A 135 4.51 21.60 -13.34
C ILE A 135 5.86 22.27 -13.58
#